data_AF-G8FRZ2-F1
#
_entry.id   AF-G8FRZ2-F1
#
_cell.length_a   1.000
_cell.length_b   1.000
_cell.length_c   1.000
_cell.angle_alpha   90.00
_cell.angle_beta   90.00
_cell.angle_gamma   90.00
#
_symmetry.space_group_name_H-M   'P 1'
#
loop_
_entity.id
_entity.type
_entity.pdbx_description
1 polymer ?
#
loop_
_entity_poly.entity_id
_entity_poly.type
_entity_poly.pdbx_seq_one_letter_code
_entity_poly.pdbx_strand_id
1 'polypeptide(L)'
;QSAEKENSQYQTVDVKAAEIVTLSEQTVTVQEIDEQKKTPPIQQQKKPAKENFFSRLRRGLLKTRQNMGISFVSFFRGKKIDDDLFDGLEEQLLIADVGLETTRKIIDSLTNHANRKELNDAAMLYSKLREEMANILSGVEKPLVIENKLPYVILMVGVNGVGKTTT
;
A
#
# COMPACT_ATOMS: atom_id res chain seq x y z
N GLN A 1 38.52 -54.93 -36.42
CA GLN A 1 39.03 -53.81 -35.60
C GLN A 1 38.19 -52.59 -35.99
N SER A 2 37.45 -51.90 -35.13
CA SER A 2 37.08 -52.08 -33.71
C SER A 2 35.75 -51.27 -33.54
N ALA A 3 34.66 -51.81 -32.99
CA ALA A 3 34.37 -52.09 -31.57
C ALA A 3 34.13 -50.82 -30.71
N GLU A 4 33.20 -50.72 -29.74
CA GLU A 4 31.98 -51.52 -29.42
C GLU A 4 31.20 -50.90 -28.22
N LYS A 5 29.84 -50.81 -28.28
CA LYS A 5 28.81 -50.81 -27.17
C LYS A 5 29.02 -49.84 -25.96
N GLU A 6 28.16 -49.69 -24.94
CA GLU A 6 26.96 -50.37 -24.34
C GLU A 6 25.90 -49.30 -23.95
N ASN A 7 24.57 -49.48 -23.82
CA ASN A 7 23.59 -50.59 -23.59
C ASN A 7 22.97 -50.63 -22.16
N SER A 8 21.73 -51.17 -22.06
CA SER A 8 20.89 -51.40 -20.86
C SER A 8 20.18 -50.16 -20.29
N GLN A 9 18.85 -50.06 -20.12
CA GLN A 9 17.70 -50.99 -20.21
C GLN A 9 17.68 -52.19 -19.25
N TYR A 10 16.82 -52.09 -18.24
CA TYR A 10 16.18 -53.22 -17.54
C TYR A 10 14.68 -52.96 -17.34
N GLN A 11 13.90 -54.04 -17.39
CA GLN A 11 12.45 -54.12 -17.24
C GLN A 11 12.14 -55.45 -16.50
N THR A 12 10.86 -55.75 -16.26
CA THR A 12 10.26 -57.03 -15.77
C THR A 12 10.16 -57.15 -14.23
N VAL A 13 9.17 -57.86 -13.64
CA VAL A 13 8.19 -58.83 -14.18
C VAL A 13 6.81 -58.81 -13.44
N ASP A 14 5.85 -59.51 -14.03
CA ASP A 14 4.46 -59.92 -13.63
C ASP A 14 4.31 -60.62 -12.23
N VAL A 15 3.13 -60.98 -11.66
CA VAL A 15 2.02 -61.85 -12.15
C VAL A 15 0.68 -61.81 -11.36
N LYS A 16 -0.40 -62.10 -12.12
CA LYS A 16 -1.79 -62.67 -11.90
C LYS A 16 -2.37 -63.18 -10.54
N ALA A 17 -3.72 -63.25 -10.55
CA ALA A 17 -4.72 -64.00 -9.71
C ALA A 17 -5.12 -63.34 -8.34
N ALA A 18 -6.37 -63.24 -7.82
CA ALA A 18 -7.65 -63.99 -7.86
C ALA A 18 -7.77 -65.07 -6.73
N GLU A 19 -8.88 -65.32 -5.99
CA GLU A 19 -10.35 -65.08 -6.17
C GLU A 19 -11.19 -64.89 -4.85
N ILE A 20 -12.29 -64.10 -4.92
CA ILE A 20 -13.67 -64.21 -4.29
C ILE A 20 -13.89 -64.37 -2.75
N VAL A 21 -15.08 -63.89 -2.29
CA VAL A 21 -15.95 -64.25 -1.10
C VAL A 21 -16.18 -63.06 -0.14
N THR A 22 -17.22 -62.21 -0.30
CA THR A 22 -18.59 -62.24 0.34
C THR A 22 -18.58 -62.48 1.86
N LEU A 23 -19.32 -61.79 2.74
CA LEU A 23 -20.75 -61.40 2.88
C LEU A 23 -20.85 -60.05 3.67
N SER A 24 -21.96 -59.33 3.90
CA SER A 24 -23.42 -59.48 3.64
C SER A 24 -24.12 -58.11 3.60
N GLU A 25 -25.32 -58.04 3.04
CA GLU A 25 -26.13 -56.82 2.83
C GLU A 25 -26.98 -56.38 4.05
N GLN A 26 -27.44 -55.12 4.02
CA GLN A 26 -28.78 -54.67 4.43
C GLN A 26 -29.03 -53.24 3.85
N THR A 27 -29.56 -53.10 2.63
CA THR A 27 -31.00 -52.99 2.24
C THR A 27 -31.65 -51.66 2.64
N VAL A 28 -31.92 -50.72 1.70
CA VAL A 28 -33.23 -50.50 0.99
C VAL A 28 -34.24 -49.74 1.89
N THR A 29 -34.92 -48.63 1.54
CA THR A 29 -35.19 -47.82 0.31
C THR A 29 -35.44 -46.34 0.76
N VAL A 30 -35.66 -45.29 -0.05
CA VAL A 30 -36.64 -44.98 -1.13
C VAL A 30 -35.98 -43.87 -1.99
N GLN A 31 -35.79 -44.00 -3.32
CA GLN A 31 -36.72 -43.60 -4.40
C GLN A 31 -37.34 -42.18 -4.25
N GLU A 32 -37.55 -41.36 -5.28
CA GLU A 32 -37.03 -41.24 -6.66
C GLU A 32 -37.58 -39.89 -7.24
N ILE A 33 -36.91 -39.23 -8.20
CA ILE A 33 -37.39 -38.14 -9.12
C ILE A 33 -38.16 -36.91 -8.56
N ASP A 34 -38.15 -35.71 -9.14
CA ASP A 34 -37.37 -35.01 -10.18
C ASP A 34 -37.67 -33.50 -10.01
N GLU A 35 -36.70 -32.60 -10.17
CA GLU A 35 -36.90 -31.31 -10.87
C GLU A 35 -35.63 -30.46 -10.97
N GLN A 36 -35.52 -29.77 -12.09
CA GLN A 36 -34.36 -28.97 -12.49
C GLN A 36 -34.14 -27.75 -11.57
N LYS A 37 -32.96 -27.66 -10.94
CA LYS A 37 -32.45 -26.38 -10.41
C LYS A 37 -31.16 -25.97 -11.08
N LYS A 38 -31.31 -25.11 -12.10
CA LYS A 38 -30.23 -24.42 -12.83
C LYS A 38 -29.17 -23.90 -11.85
N THR A 39 -27.95 -24.43 -11.93
CA THR A 39 -26.79 -23.83 -11.28
C THR A 39 -26.58 -22.44 -11.89
N PRO A 40 -26.62 -21.34 -11.11
CA PRO A 40 -26.27 -20.04 -11.63
C PRO A 40 -24.81 -20.08 -12.10
N PRO A 41 -24.49 -19.60 -13.32
CA PRO A 41 -23.10 -19.52 -13.72
C PRO A 41 -22.36 -18.62 -12.74
N ILE A 42 -21.22 -19.09 -12.22
CA ILE A 42 -20.35 -18.30 -11.35
C ILE A 42 -19.91 -17.08 -12.16
N GLN A 43 -20.56 -15.94 -11.91
CA GLN A 43 -20.18 -14.68 -12.51
C GLN A 43 -18.76 -14.39 -12.04
N GLN A 44 -17.80 -14.53 -12.95
CA GLN A 44 -16.44 -14.07 -12.72
C GLN A 44 -16.54 -12.59 -12.36
N GLN A 45 -16.35 -12.26 -11.09
CA GLN A 45 -16.30 -10.89 -10.63
C GLN A 45 -15.16 -10.22 -11.38
N LYS A 46 -15.53 -9.45 -12.40
CA LYS A 46 -14.62 -8.65 -13.22
C LYS A 46 -13.88 -7.74 -12.25
N LYS A 47 -12.64 -8.11 -11.87
CA LYS A 47 -11.82 -7.40 -10.90
C LYS A 47 -11.97 -5.91 -11.21
N PRO A 48 -12.51 -5.08 -10.28
CA PRO A 48 -12.67 -3.66 -10.56
C PRO A 48 -11.32 -3.13 -11.00
N ALA A 49 -11.28 -2.45 -12.13
CA ALA A 49 -10.03 -1.98 -12.74
C ALA A 49 -9.24 -1.29 -11.63
N LYS A 50 -8.03 -1.78 -11.33
CA LYS A 50 -7.27 -1.36 -10.16
C LYS A 50 -7.17 0.16 -10.18
N GLU A 51 -7.89 0.83 -9.28
CA GLU A 51 -7.62 2.25 -9.04
C GLU A 51 -6.14 2.35 -8.71
N ASN A 52 -5.40 3.13 -9.50
CA ASN A 52 -3.98 3.35 -9.29
C ASN A 52 -3.77 3.70 -7.81
N PHE A 53 -2.77 3.10 -7.18
CA PHE A 53 -2.48 3.29 -5.75
C PHE A 53 -2.44 4.79 -5.38
N PHE A 54 -1.84 5.60 -6.26
CA PHE A 54 -1.80 7.05 -6.16
C PHE A 54 -3.19 7.72 -6.15
N SER A 55 -4.15 7.24 -6.94
CA SER A 55 -5.54 7.74 -6.92
C SER A 55 -6.23 7.44 -5.59
N ARG A 56 -5.99 6.25 -5.00
CA ARG A 56 -6.51 5.89 -3.67
C ARG A 56 -5.90 6.77 -2.58
N LEU A 57 -4.58 6.98 -2.61
CA LEU A 57 -3.86 7.88 -1.69
C LEU A 57 -4.37 9.32 -1.81
N ARG A 58 -4.44 9.85 -3.05
CA ARG A 58 -4.97 11.20 -3.32
C ARG A 58 -6.40 11.38 -2.84
N ARG A 59 -7.25 10.34 -2.93
CA ARG A 59 -8.62 10.35 -2.39
C ARG A 59 -8.63 10.38 -0.86
N GLY A 60 -7.81 9.55 -0.20
CA GLY A 60 -7.68 9.54 1.26
C GLY A 60 -7.24 10.89 1.83
N LEU A 61 -6.32 11.57 1.14
CA LEU A 61 -5.77 12.87 1.53
C LEU A 61 -6.61 14.08 1.08
N LEU A 62 -7.84 13.90 0.55
CA LEU A 62 -8.63 15.02 0.01
C LEU A 62 -8.91 16.12 1.04
N LYS A 63 -9.30 15.75 2.27
CA LYS A 63 -9.60 16.69 3.36
C LYS A 63 -8.34 17.48 3.76
N THR A 64 -7.24 16.79 4.04
CA THR A 64 -5.94 17.41 4.36
C THR A 64 -5.48 18.34 3.23
N ARG A 65 -5.66 17.95 1.96
CA ARG A 65 -5.32 18.79 0.81
C ARG A 65 -6.25 20.00 0.65
N GLN A 66 -7.50 19.93 1.09
CA GLN A 66 -8.40 21.09 1.12
C GLN A 66 -7.95 22.09 2.19
N ASN A 67 -7.65 21.60 3.40
CA ASN A 67 -7.19 22.44 4.52
C ASN A 67 -5.79 23.05 4.25
N MET A 68 -4.87 22.31 3.63
CA MET A 68 -3.50 22.76 3.33
C MET A 68 -3.34 23.25 1.88
N GLY A 69 -3.33 22.31 0.94
CA GLY A 69 -2.79 22.52 -0.41
C GLY A 69 -3.65 23.37 -1.35
N ILE A 70 -4.95 23.57 -1.07
CA ILE A 70 -5.77 24.54 -1.80
C ILE A 70 -5.54 25.95 -1.24
N SER A 71 -5.46 26.10 0.09
CA SER A 71 -5.17 27.38 0.74
C SER A 71 -3.85 27.99 0.25
N PHE A 72 -2.75 27.24 0.32
CA PHE A 72 -1.41 27.75 0.03
C PHE A 72 -1.24 28.31 -1.39
N VAL A 73 -1.67 27.61 -2.44
CA VAL A 73 -1.47 28.09 -3.82
C VAL A 73 -2.26 29.37 -4.10
N SER A 74 -3.44 29.55 -3.51
CA SER A 74 -4.16 30.83 -3.57
C SER A 74 -3.54 31.89 -2.65
N PHE A 75 -3.06 31.52 -1.47
CA PHE A 75 -2.48 32.43 -0.48
C PHE A 75 -1.23 33.12 -1.00
N PHE A 76 -0.34 32.38 -1.69
CA PHE A 76 0.88 32.94 -2.26
C PHE A 76 0.65 33.75 -3.54
N ARG A 77 -0.43 33.50 -4.29
CA ARG A 77 -0.61 34.03 -5.66
C ARG A 77 -0.70 35.56 -5.68
N GLY A 78 0.33 36.20 -6.24
CA GLY A 78 0.38 37.66 -6.44
C GLY A 78 0.78 38.46 -5.20
N LYS A 79 1.08 37.80 -4.08
CA LYS A 79 1.72 38.45 -2.93
C LYS A 79 3.22 38.64 -3.18
N LYS A 80 3.80 39.64 -2.52
CA LYS A 80 5.25 39.75 -2.37
C LYS A 80 5.71 38.74 -1.32
N ILE A 81 7.00 38.43 -1.33
CA ILE A 81 7.64 37.63 -0.29
C ILE A 81 8.16 38.63 0.75
N ASP A 82 7.39 38.79 1.82
CA ASP A 82 7.59 39.70 2.95
C ASP A 82 7.24 38.98 4.27
N ASP A 83 7.51 39.63 5.41
CA ASP A 83 7.34 39.01 6.73
C ASP A 83 5.85 38.64 6.99
N ASP A 84 4.91 39.50 6.58
CA ASP A 84 3.45 39.25 6.63
C ASP A 84 3.05 37.95 5.90
N LEU A 85 3.77 37.58 4.83
CA LEU A 85 3.55 36.33 4.12
C LEU A 85 4.00 35.11 4.93
N PHE A 86 5.14 35.22 5.62
CA PHE A 86 5.70 34.14 6.42
C PHE A 86 4.90 33.92 7.72
N ASP A 87 4.45 34.99 8.37
CA ASP A 87 3.57 34.91 9.55
C ASP A 87 2.24 34.21 9.21
N GLY A 88 1.60 34.59 8.10
CA GLY A 88 0.39 33.92 7.64
C GLY A 88 0.62 32.47 7.16
N LEU A 89 1.84 32.13 6.71
CA LEU A 89 2.23 30.75 6.42
C LEU A 89 2.41 29.93 7.71
N GLU A 90 3.03 30.50 8.75
CA GLU A 90 3.17 29.87 10.07
C GLU A 90 1.80 29.55 10.65
N GLU A 91 0.87 30.51 10.69
CA GLU A 91 -0.49 30.31 11.18
C GLU A 91 -1.19 29.13 10.47
N GLN A 92 -1.14 29.11 9.13
CA GLN A 92 -1.76 28.05 8.32
C GLN A 92 -1.12 26.67 8.55
N LEU A 93 0.20 26.59 8.79
CA LEU A 93 0.88 25.34 9.12
C LEU A 93 0.50 24.85 10.53
N LEU A 94 0.35 25.75 11.50
CA LEU A 94 -0.11 25.41 12.85
C LEU A 94 -1.58 24.90 12.86
N ILE A 95 -2.47 25.54 12.10
CA ILE A 95 -3.87 25.09 11.90
C ILE A 95 -3.92 23.72 11.20
N ALA A 96 -2.89 23.35 10.44
CA ALA A 96 -2.79 22.09 9.71
C ALA A 96 -2.14 20.93 10.51
N ASP A 97 -2.09 21.03 11.84
CA ASP A 97 -1.51 20.02 12.75
C ASP A 97 -0.01 19.71 12.52
N VAL A 98 0.75 20.63 11.91
CA VAL A 98 2.21 20.45 11.65
C VAL A 98 3.05 20.53 12.93
N GLY A 99 2.58 21.31 13.91
CA GLY A 99 3.22 21.51 15.22
C GLY A 99 4.35 22.56 15.21
N LEU A 100 4.51 23.25 16.34
CA LEU A 100 5.35 24.45 16.48
C LEU A 100 6.79 24.29 15.97
N GLU A 101 7.50 23.26 16.45
CA GLU A 101 8.91 23.04 16.14
C GLU A 101 9.14 22.70 14.65
N THR A 102 8.22 21.92 14.07
CA THR A 102 8.25 21.58 12.64
C THR A 102 7.95 22.81 11.78
N THR A 103 6.94 23.60 12.16
CA THR A 103 6.58 24.84 11.47
C THR A 103 7.73 25.83 11.47
N ARG A 104 8.31 26.13 12.65
CA ARG A 104 9.48 27.03 12.77
C ARG A 104 10.63 26.60 11.87
N LYS A 105 10.99 25.31 11.90
CA LYS A 105 12.04 24.75 11.02
C LYS A 105 11.75 24.98 9.53
N ILE A 106 10.49 24.87 9.11
CA ILE A 106 10.07 25.15 7.73
C ILE A 106 10.19 26.65 7.44
N ILE A 107 9.65 27.52 8.28
CA ILE A 107 9.70 28.98 8.09
C ILE A 107 11.14 29.48 8.04
N ASP A 108 11.97 29.12 9.03
CA ASP A 108 13.40 29.48 9.08
C ASP A 108 14.14 29.07 7.80
N SER A 109 13.88 27.86 7.29
CA SER A 109 14.46 27.38 6.03
C SER A 109 14.03 28.26 4.85
N LEU A 110 12.72 28.50 4.70
CA LEU A 110 12.18 29.30 3.59
C LEU A 110 12.65 30.75 3.63
N THR A 111 12.69 31.39 4.80
CA THR A 111 13.20 32.75 4.99
C THR A 111 14.70 32.84 4.65
N ASN A 112 15.49 31.84 5.05
CA ASN A 112 16.90 31.75 4.66
C ASN A 112 17.11 31.62 3.14
N HIS A 113 16.25 30.88 2.44
CA HIS A 113 16.27 30.77 0.98
C HIS A 113 15.77 32.05 0.27
N ALA A 114 14.77 32.74 0.83
CA ALA A 114 14.32 34.05 0.33
C ALA A 114 15.42 35.10 0.41
N ASN A 115 16.11 35.20 1.56
CA ASN A 115 17.22 36.13 1.77
C ASN A 115 18.41 35.89 0.82
N ARG A 116 18.58 34.66 0.31
CA ARG A 116 19.59 34.30 -0.70
C ARG A 116 19.20 34.67 -2.13
N LYS A 117 18.01 35.29 -2.34
CA LYS A 117 17.40 35.61 -3.65
C LYS A 117 17.07 34.38 -4.50
N GLU A 118 16.93 33.22 -3.86
CA GLU A 118 16.55 31.96 -4.55
C GLU A 118 15.02 31.88 -4.75
N LEU A 119 14.25 32.61 -3.94
CA LEU A 119 12.79 32.70 -4.02
C LEU A 119 12.38 34.09 -4.53
N ASN A 120 12.10 34.19 -5.83
CA ASN A 120 11.71 35.44 -6.50
C ASN A 120 10.21 35.53 -6.80
N ASP A 121 9.46 34.43 -6.64
CA ASP A 121 8.01 34.40 -6.80
C ASP A 121 7.31 33.36 -5.90
N ALA A 122 5.99 33.49 -5.85
CA ALA A 122 5.05 32.64 -5.13
C ALA A 122 5.10 31.15 -5.49
N ALA A 123 5.38 30.81 -6.75
CA ALA A 123 5.44 29.43 -7.23
C ALA A 123 6.74 28.75 -6.79
N MET A 124 7.86 29.49 -6.81
CA MET A 124 9.14 29.06 -6.26
C MET A 124 9.04 28.81 -4.75
N LEU A 125 8.43 29.73 -3.98
CA LEU A 125 8.19 29.56 -2.55
C LEU A 125 7.34 28.30 -2.26
N TYR A 126 6.25 28.08 -2.99
CA TYR A 126 5.44 26.87 -2.86
C TYR A 126 6.20 25.60 -3.25
N SER A 127 7.06 25.64 -4.28
CA SER A 127 7.92 24.53 -4.65
C SER A 127 8.91 24.19 -3.55
N LYS A 128 9.55 25.20 -2.96
CA LYS A 128 10.52 25.02 -1.87
C LYS A 128 9.86 24.55 -0.57
N LEU A 129 8.66 25.03 -0.24
CA LEU A 129 7.86 24.50 0.88
C LEU A 129 7.61 22.98 0.72
N ARG A 130 7.25 22.52 -0.48
CA ARG A 130 7.07 21.09 -0.76
C ARG A 130 8.36 20.29 -0.62
N GLU A 131 9.48 20.86 -1.03
CA GLU A 131 10.82 20.26 -0.90
C GLU A 131 11.21 20.11 0.58
N GLU A 132 11.08 21.16 1.39
CA GLU A 132 11.38 21.13 2.83
C GLU A 132 10.51 20.11 3.58
N MET A 133 9.21 20.05 3.27
CA MET A 133 8.32 19.02 3.84
C MET A 133 8.73 17.60 3.42
N ALA A 134 9.18 17.39 2.17
CA ALA A 134 9.68 16.09 1.73
C ALA A 134 11.01 15.72 2.40
N ASN A 135 11.91 16.70 2.59
CA ASN A 135 13.19 16.54 3.27
C ASN A 135 13.02 16.14 4.76
N ILE A 136 11.97 16.66 5.42
CA ILE A 136 11.63 16.25 6.79
C ILE A 136 11.20 14.77 6.83
N LEU A 137 10.38 14.33 5.87
CA LEU A 137 9.89 12.96 5.80
C LEU A 137 10.98 11.94 5.40
N SER A 138 11.92 12.32 4.53
CA SER A 138 12.98 11.42 4.07
C SER A 138 13.90 10.94 5.19
N GLY A 139 14.08 11.75 6.25
CA GLY A 139 14.85 11.37 7.45
C GLY A 139 14.25 10.19 8.25
N VAL A 140 12.97 9.87 8.03
CA VAL A 140 12.25 8.78 8.72
C VAL A 140 11.69 7.72 7.74
N GLU A 141 11.92 7.86 6.44
CA GLU A 141 11.50 6.89 5.42
C GLU A 141 12.35 5.61 5.50
N LYS A 142 11.89 4.63 6.28
CA LYS A 142 12.52 3.31 6.41
C LYS A 142 11.48 2.21 6.18
N PRO A 143 11.47 1.53 5.02
CA PRO A 143 10.53 0.44 4.77
C PRO A 143 10.83 -0.76 5.68
N LEU A 144 9.77 -1.46 6.10
CA LEU A 144 9.91 -2.70 6.87
C LEU A 144 10.43 -3.82 5.95
N VAL A 145 11.68 -4.22 6.13
CA VAL A 145 12.29 -5.35 5.43
C VAL A 145 12.18 -6.59 6.32
N ILE A 146 11.48 -7.61 5.83
CA ILE A 146 11.35 -8.91 6.49
C ILE A 146 12.31 -9.89 5.79
N GLU A 147 13.39 -10.26 6.48
CA GLU A 147 14.33 -11.30 6.03
C GLU A 147 13.78 -12.71 6.28
N ASN A 148 14.45 -13.74 5.75
CA ASN A 148 14.08 -15.16 5.90
C ASN A 148 14.26 -15.74 7.33
N LYS A 149 14.22 -14.90 8.37
CA LYS A 149 14.30 -15.31 9.78
C LYS A 149 12.89 -15.60 10.28
N LEU A 150 12.63 -16.87 10.64
CA LEU A 150 11.33 -17.34 11.11
C LEU A 150 11.45 -17.90 12.53
N PRO A 151 10.49 -17.59 13.44
CA PRO A 151 9.36 -16.68 13.25
C PRO A 151 9.78 -15.20 13.26
N TYR A 152 9.16 -14.38 12.41
CA TYR A 152 9.27 -12.93 12.48
C TYR A 152 8.16 -12.38 13.39
N VAL A 153 8.54 -11.71 14.49
CA VAL A 153 7.59 -11.27 15.54
C VAL A 153 7.43 -9.76 15.49
N ILE A 154 6.19 -9.30 15.31
CA ILE A 154 5.81 -7.88 15.38
C ILE A 154 5.01 -7.66 16.66
N LEU A 155 5.50 -6.79 17.55
CA LEU A 155 4.80 -6.38 18.75
C LEU A 155 4.01 -5.08 18.48
N MET A 156 2.69 -5.19 18.36
CA MET A 156 1.81 -4.02 18.21
C MET A 156 1.57 -3.35 19.57
N VAL A 157 1.89 -2.05 19.69
CA VAL A 157 1.74 -1.25 20.92
C VAL A 157 0.94 0.03 20.69
N GLY A 158 0.41 0.63 21.76
CA GLY A 158 -0.33 1.90 21.72
C GLY A 158 -1.60 1.90 22.57
N VAL A 159 -2.25 3.05 22.69
CA VAL A 159 -3.47 3.24 23.51
C VAL A 159 -4.73 2.62 22.86
N ASN A 160 -5.85 2.59 23.58
CA ASN A 160 -7.10 2.05 23.05
C ASN A 160 -7.71 2.99 22.00
N GLY A 161 -8.37 2.43 20.97
CA GLY A 161 -9.04 3.21 19.92
C GLY A 161 -8.20 3.61 18.69
N VAL A 162 -6.86 3.59 18.75
CA VAL A 162 -5.99 4.05 17.64
C VAL A 162 -5.84 3.06 16.47
N GLY A 163 -6.67 2.01 16.38
CA GLY A 163 -6.67 1.08 15.25
C GLY A 163 -5.63 -0.06 15.28
N LYS A 164 -5.03 -0.37 16.44
CA LYS A 164 -4.02 -1.47 16.59
C LYS A 164 -4.46 -2.86 16.07
N THR A 165 -5.76 -3.12 16.03
CA THR A 165 -6.35 -4.40 15.56
C THR A 165 -6.79 -4.32 14.08
N THR A 166 -6.72 -3.13 13.49
CA THR A 166 -7.15 -2.82 12.11
C THR A 166 -5.97 -2.57 11.17
N THR A 167 -4.84 -2.13 11.75
CA THR A 167 -3.55 -1.88 11.08
C THR A 167 -2.78 -3.19 10.90
#